data_AF-A0A7Y3J798-F1
#
_entry.id   AF-A0A7Y3J798-F1
#
_cell.length_a   1.000
_cell.length_b   1.000
_cell.length_c   1.000
_cell.angle_alpha   90.00
_cell.angle_beta   90.00
_cell.angle_gamma   90.00
#
_symmetry.space_group_name_H-M   'P 1'
#
loop_
_entity.id
_entity.type
_entity.pdbx_description
1 polymer ?
#
loop_
_entity_poly.entity_id
_entity_poly.type
_entity_poly.pdbx_seq_one_letter_code
_entity_poly.pdbx_strand_id
1 'polypeptide(L)'
;MNRDAEARLADALDQELALAQELSAVLQAEREALTGTSPEAVTARAAQKSDLIERFASLEARREALWPEVKAPSAAIVRRWQALLSVADSCRQANEINGYIIHSRQHQVRQLLDALRGGAPGTYGPQGQTRVCAVRALAQA
;
A
#
# COMPACT_ATOMS: atom_id res chain seq x y z
N MET A 1 -20.13 -35.07 2.58
CA MET A 1 -20.62 -33.73 2.97
C MET A 1 -19.60 -32.95 3.79
N ASN A 2 -19.28 -33.27 5.06
CA ASN A 2 -18.31 -32.46 5.84
C ASN A 2 -16.88 -32.46 5.24
N ARG A 3 -16.39 -33.61 4.75
CA ARG A 3 -15.08 -33.69 4.05
C ARG A 3 -15.02 -32.90 2.75
N ASP A 4 -16.14 -32.77 2.04
CA ASP A 4 -16.20 -32.05 0.76
C ASP A 4 -16.17 -30.54 1.00
N ALA A 5 -16.85 -30.07 2.06
CA ALA A 5 -16.79 -28.68 2.50
C ALA A 5 -15.38 -28.30 2.99
N GLU A 6 -14.73 -29.16 3.79
CA GLU A 6 -13.34 -28.96 4.21
C GLU A 6 -12.37 -28.92 3.02
N ALA A 7 -12.54 -29.77 2.01
CA ALA A 7 -11.70 -29.77 0.82
C ALA A 7 -11.87 -28.48 0.00
N ARG A 8 -13.10 -27.98 -0.15
CA ARG A 8 -13.38 -26.70 -0.83
C ARG A 8 -12.80 -25.51 -0.07
N LEU A 9 -12.86 -25.54 1.26
CA LEU A 9 -12.26 -24.49 2.10
C LEU A 9 -10.73 -24.53 2.02
N ALA A 10 -10.12 -25.73 2.01
CA ALA A 10 -8.68 -25.88 1.84
C ALA A 10 -8.21 -25.33 0.48
N ASP A 11 -8.93 -25.64 -0.60
CA ASP A 11 -8.65 -25.10 -1.95
C ASP A 11 -8.77 -23.57 -2.00
N ALA A 12 -9.81 -23.00 -1.37
CA ALA A 12 -9.96 -21.55 -1.27
C ALA A 12 -8.80 -20.90 -0.49
N LEU A 13 -8.37 -21.51 0.63
CA LEU A 13 -7.23 -21.01 1.43
C LEU A 13 -5.90 -21.13 0.68
N ASP A 14 -5.69 -22.20 -0.09
CA ASP A 14 -4.47 -22.38 -0.88
C ASP A 14 -4.44 -21.34 -2.03
N GLN A 15 -5.59 -21.00 -2.63
CA GLN A 15 -5.72 -19.92 -3.62
C GLN A 15 -5.47 -18.53 -3.00
N GLU A 16 -6.04 -18.24 -1.83
CA GLU A 16 -5.80 -16.99 -1.10
C GLU A 16 -4.32 -16.85 -0.72
N LEU A 17 -3.67 -17.94 -0.29
CA LEU A 17 -2.26 -17.94 0.07
C LEU A 17 -1.36 -17.63 -1.14
N ALA A 18 -1.62 -18.25 -2.29
CA ALA A 18 -0.89 -17.99 -3.52
C ALA A 18 -1.05 -16.52 -3.96
N LEU A 19 -2.27 -15.99 -3.89
CA LEU A 19 -2.53 -14.59 -4.22
C LEU A 19 -1.87 -13.61 -3.24
N ALA A 20 -1.85 -13.94 -1.94
CA ALA A 20 -1.18 -13.14 -0.93
C ALA A 20 0.34 -13.10 -1.13
N GLN A 21 0.94 -14.21 -1.58
CA GLN A 21 2.35 -14.27 -1.96
C GLN A 21 2.65 -13.43 -3.21
N GLU A 22 1.76 -13.49 -4.22
CA GLU A 22 1.85 -12.64 -5.42
C GLU A 22 1.77 -11.15 -5.04
N LEU A 23 0.84 -10.78 -4.15
CA LEU A 23 0.72 -9.42 -3.63
C LEU A 23 1.99 -8.97 -2.90
N SER A 24 2.58 -9.84 -2.08
CA SER A 24 3.84 -9.56 -1.39
C SER A 24 4.97 -9.24 -2.38
N ALA A 25 5.10 -10.04 -3.44
CA ALA A 25 6.08 -9.81 -4.50
C ALA A 25 5.84 -8.48 -5.23
N VAL A 26 4.58 -8.14 -5.52
CA VAL A 26 4.23 -6.84 -6.13
C VAL A 26 4.55 -5.68 -5.21
N LEU A 27 4.30 -5.78 -3.90
CA LEU A 27 4.66 -4.73 -2.93
C LEU A 27 6.18 -4.55 -2.82
N GLN A 28 6.96 -5.62 -2.95
CA GLN A 28 8.42 -5.54 -2.99
C GLN A 28 8.91 -4.89 -4.29
N ALA A 29 8.34 -5.25 -5.44
CA ALA A 29 8.65 -4.61 -6.72
C ALA A 29 8.20 -3.14 -6.76
N GLU A 30 7.08 -2.80 -6.10
CA GLU A 30 6.63 -1.42 -5.92
C GLU A 30 7.65 -0.63 -5.11
N ARG A 31 8.24 -1.21 -4.05
CA ARG A 31 9.31 -0.56 -3.28
C ARG A 31 10.51 -0.21 -4.15
N GLU A 32 10.94 -1.12 -5.01
CA GLU A 32 12.05 -0.88 -5.95
C GLU A 32 11.71 0.21 -6.97
N ALA A 33 10.48 0.23 -7.48
CA ALA A 33 10.00 1.30 -8.36
C ALA A 33 9.95 2.65 -7.63
N LEU A 34 9.52 2.67 -6.37
CA LEU A 34 9.44 3.85 -5.52
C LEU A 34 10.81 4.39 -5.12
N THR A 35 11.85 3.56 -5.04
CA THR A 35 13.22 4.01 -4.81
C THR A 35 13.94 4.39 -6.10
N GLY A 36 13.50 3.87 -7.24
CA GLY A 36 14.01 4.21 -8.57
C GLY A 36 13.57 5.59 -9.11
N THR A 37 13.75 5.74 -10.42
CA THR A 37 13.61 7.02 -11.15
C THR A 37 12.47 7.03 -12.17
N SER A 38 11.66 5.97 -12.29
CA SER A 38 10.56 5.88 -13.27
C SER A 38 9.19 6.03 -12.60
N PRO A 39 8.50 7.17 -12.81
CA PRO A 39 7.11 7.37 -12.39
C PRO A 39 6.14 6.39 -13.07
N GLU A 40 6.42 5.97 -14.30
CA GLU A 40 5.58 5.04 -15.07
C GLU A 40 5.56 3.66 -14.41
N ALA A 41 6.71 3.20 -13.90
CA ALA A 41 6.81 1.96 -13.15
C ALA A 41 5.94 1.99 -11.88
N VAL A 42 5.88 3.12 -11.17
CA VAL A 42 5.02 3.28 -9.97
C VAL A 42 3.54 3.18 -10.34
N THR A 43 3.11 3.85 -11.42
CA THR A 43 1.71 3.80 -11.89
C THR A 43 1.31 2.40 -12.34
N ALA A 44 2.18 1.70 -13.08
CA ALA A 44 1.92 0.32 -13.50
C ALA A 44 1.80 -0.64 -12.31
N ARG A 45 2.65 -0.48 -11.28
CA ARG A 45 2.59 -1.29 -10.05
C ARG A 45 1.34 -1.00 -9.22
N ALA A 46 0.91 0.26 -9.17
CA ALA A 46 -0.34 0.64 -8.51
C ALA A 46 -1.56 -0.02 -9.19
N ALA A 47 -1.60 -0.08 -10.52
CA ALA A 47 -2.68 -0.76 -11.25
C ALA A 47 -2.68 -2.28 -10.98
N GLN A 48 -1.51 -2.93 -10.99
CA GLN A 48 -1.38 -4.36 -10.66
C GLN A 48 -1.85 -4.67 -9.23
N LYS A 49 -1.53 -3.80 -8.28
CA LYS A 49 -1.98 -3.93 -6.89
C LYS A 49 -3.51 -3.85 -6.77
N SER A 50 -4.15 -2.93 -7.48
CA SER A 50 -5.61 -2.80 -7.47
C SER A 50 -6.31 -4.06 -7.99
N ASP A 51 -5.83 -4.66 -9.08
CA ASP A 51 -6.34 -5.92 -9.62
C ASP A 51 -6.20 -7.08 -8.61
N LEU A 52 -5.04 -7.18 -7.95
CA LEU A 52 -4.81 -8.20 -6.93
C LEU A 52 -5.70 -8.03 -5.70
N ILE A 53 -5.98 -6.79 -5.28
CA ILE A 53 -6.89 -6.51 -4.16
C ILE A 53 -8.32 -6.91 -4.50
N GLU A 54 -8.79 -6.64 -5.71
CA GLU A 54 -10.13 -7.04 -6.16
C GLU A 54 -10.27 -8.57 -6.19
N ARG A 55 -9.25 -9.25 -6.74
CA ARG A 55 -9.19 -10.73 -6.72
C ARG A 55 -9.18 -11.27 -5.30
N PHE A 56 -8.44 -10.65 -4.38
CA PHE A 56 -8.38 -11.08 -2.98
C PHE A 56 -9.75 -10.94 -2.29
N ALA A 57 -10.45 -9.81 -2.50
CA ALA A 57 -11.78 -9.60 -1.96
C ALA A 57 -12.80 -10.65 -2.46
N SER A 58 -12.70 -11.06 -3.72
CA SER A 58 -13.57 -12.13 -4.27
C SER A 58 -13.34 -13.49 -3.61
N LEU A 59 -12.08 -13.81 -3.29
CA LEU A 59 -11.72 -15.06 -2.62
C LEU A 59 -12.16 -15.04 -1.15
N GLU A 60 -12.00 -13.90 -0.47
CA GLU A 60 -12.48 -13.73 0.90
C GLU A 60 -14.00 -13.94 0.99
N ALA A 61 -14.76 -13.36 0.07
CA ALA A 61 -16.21 -13.56 0.01
C ALA A 61 -16.58 -15.04 -0.19
N ARG A 62 -15.81 -15.77 -1.01
CA ARG A 62 -15.98 -17.22 -1.21
C ARG A 62 -15.66 -18.01 0.06
N ARG A 63 -14.59 -17.64 0.78
CA ARG A 63 -14.22 -18.27 2.06
C ARG A 63 -15.28 -18.02 3.13
N GLU A 64 -15.81 -16.79 3.24
CA GLU A 64 -16.88 -16.45 4.17
C GLU A 64 -18.17 -17.25 3.90
N ALA A 65 -18.49 -17.52 2.63
CA ALA A 65 -19.63 -18.36 2.28
C ALA A 65 -19.42 -19.84 2.66
N LEU A 66 -18.18 -20.35 2.59
CA LEU A 66 -17.84 -21.74 2.89
C LEU A 66 -17.62 -22.00 4.39
N TRP A 67 -17.28 -20.97 5.17
CA TRP A 67 -16.97 -21.09 6.59
C TRP A 67 -18.12 -21.71 7.44
N PRO A 68 -19.41 -21.32 7.27
CA PRO A 68 -20.52 -21.90 8.01
C PRO A 68 -20.77 -23.40 7.71
N GLU A 69 -20.29 -23.89 6.55
CA GLU A 69 -20.45 -25.30 6.17
C GLU A 69 -19.51 -26.22 6.97
N VAL A 70 -18.43 -25.67 7.55
CA VAL A 70 -17.43 -26.41 8.32
C VAL A 70 -17.74 -26.31 9.81
N LYS A 71 -18.29 -27.39 10.39
CA LYS A 71 -18.67 -27.43 11.82
C LYS A 71 -17.49 -27.45 12.79
N ALA A 72 -16.37 -28.06 12.39
CA ALA A 72 -15.16 -28.14 13.19
C ALA A 72 -13.97 -28.19 12.24
N PRO A 73 -13.16 -27.11 12.13
CA PRO A 73 -12.04 -27.08 11.20
C PRO A 73 -10.95 -28.06 11.66
N SER A 74 -10.51 -28.93 10.76
CA SER A 74 -9.34 -29.78 11.01
C SER A 74 -8.07 -28.96 11.29
N ALA A 75 -7.11 -29.58 12.00
CA ALA A 75 -5.81 -28.97 12.28
C ALA A 75 -5.03 -28.55 11.02
N ALA A 76 -5.35 -29.13 9.86
CA ALA A 76 -4.76 -28.75 8.58
C ALA A 76 -5.30 -27.41 8.05
N ILE A 77 -6.60 -27.16 8.23
CA ILE A 77 -7.25 -25.88 7.86
C ILE A 77 -6.72 -24.77 8.77
N VAL A 78 -6.63 -25.04 10.08
CA VAL A 78 -6.08 -24.08 11.06
C VAL A 78 -4.65 -23.68 10.70
N ARG A 79 -3.80 -24.63 10.29
CA ARG A 79 -2.42 -24.33 9.84
C ARG A 79 -2.38 -23.46 8.59
N ARG A 80 -3.22 -23.73 7.59
CA ARG A 80 -3.32 -22.91 6.37
C ARG A 80 -3.79 -21.50 6.68
N TRP A 81 -4.79 -21.36 7.55
CA TRP A 81 -5.28 -20.07 8.02
C TRP A 81 -4.19 -19.26 8.73
N GLN A 82 -3.42 -19.91 9.62
CA GLN A 82 -2.27 -19.27 10.27
C GLN A 82 -1.20 -18.82 9.27
N ALA A 83 -0.90 -19.64 8.26
CA ALA A 83 0.04 -19.28 7.21
C ALA A 83 -0.45 -18.06 6.40
N LEU A 84 -1.74 -18.04 6.04
CA LEU A 84 -2.36 -16.90 5.36
C LEU A 84 -2.25 -15.62 6.20
N LEU A 85 -2.60 -15.67 7.48
CA LEU A 85 -2.50 -14.53 8.39
C LEU A 85 -1.06 -14.01 8.50
N SER A 86 -0.07 -14.90 8.53
CA SER A 86 1.35 -14.51 8.57
C SER A 86 1.79 -13.78 7.30
N VAL A 87 1.32 -14.24 6.12
CA VAL A 87 1.61 -13.55 4.85
C VAL A 87 0.87 -12.23 4.77
N ALA A 88 -0.39 -12.18 5.19
CA ALA A 88 -1.19 -10.95 5.22
C ALA A 88 -0.56 -9.88 6.12
N ASP A 89 -0.03 -10.27 7.29
CA ASP A 89 0.70 -9.37 8.17
C ASP A 89 1.97 -8.82 7.51
N SER A 90 2.72 -9.68 6.81
CA SER A 90 3.90 -9.27 6.04
C SER A 90 3.54 -8.30 4.91
N CYS A 91 2.43 -8.52 4.21
CA CYS A 91 1.90 -7.62 3.20
C CYS A 91 1.49 -6.26 3.80
N ARG A 92 0.85 -6.25 4.97
CA ARG A 92 0.49 -5.02 5.68
C ARG A 92 1.74 -4.20 6.01
N GLN A 93 2.74 -4.81 6.62
CA GLN A 93 4.01 -4.15 6.94
C GLN A 93 4.69 -3.61 5.67
N ALA A 94 4.71 -4.39 4.59
CA ALA A 94 5.29 -3.96 3.32
C ALA A 94 4.57 -2.73 2.73
N ASN A 95 3.24 -2.71 2.81
CA ASN A 95 2.40 -1.59 2.37
C ASN A 95 2.62 -0.32 3.22
N GLU A 96 2.76 -0.46 4.55
CA GLU A 96 3.06 0.66 5.45
C GLU A 96 4.42 1.32 5.11
N ILE A 97 5.44 0.50 4.86
CA ILE A 97 6.76 0.98 4.44
C ILE A 97 6.68 1.72 3.10
N ASN A 98 5.96 1.16 2.12
CA ASN A 98 5.79 1.81 0.81
C ASN A 98 5.06 3.15 0.96
N GLY A 99 4.03 3.21 1.82
CA GLY A 99 3.32 4.45 2.16
C GLY A 99 4.24 5.51 2.79
N TYR A 100 5.13 5.11 3.70
CA TYR A 100 6.12 6.02 4.29
C TYR A 100 7.07 6.60 3.24
N ILE A 101 7.57 5.78 2.31
CA ILE A 101 8.44 6.23 1.22
C ILE A 101 7.73 7.26 0.34
N ILE A 102 6.47 6.98 -0.04
CA ILE A 102 5.65 7.91 -0.84
C ILE A 102 5.50 9.25 -0.12
N HIS A 103 5.13 9.24 1.17
CA HIS A 103 4.94 10.46 1.95
C HIS A 103 6.24 11.27 2.05
N SER A 104 7.37 10.60 2.31
CA SER A 104 8.70 11.23 2.38
C SER A 104 9.07 11.90 1.06
N ARG A 105 8.91 11.20 -0.08
CA ARG A 105 9.19 11.76 -1.41
C ARG A 105 8.30 12.95 -1.76
N GLN A 106 7.00 12.87 -1.46
CA GLN A 106 6.09 14.00 -1.68
C GLN A 106 6.47 15.22 -0.85
N HIS A 107 6.92 15.02 0.39
CA HIS A 107 7.40 16.11 1.24
C HIS A 107 8.67 16.75 0.69
N GLN A 108 9.65 15.95 0.24
CA GLN A 108 10.88 16.44 -0.39
C GLN A 108 10.59 17.24 -1.66
N VAL A 109 9.72 16.74 -2.55
CA VAL A 109 9.33 17.45 -3.77
C VAL A 109 8.66 18.77 -3.46
N ARG A 110 7.78 18.83 -2.45
CA ARG A 110 7.16 20.09 -2.00
C ARG A 110 8.21 21.10 -1.51
N GLN A 111 9.13 20.68 -0.65
CA GLN A 111 10.21 21.55 -0.17
C GLN A 111 11.10 22.10 -1.31
N LEU A 112 11.43 21.26 -2.29
CA LEU A 112 12.21 21.68 -3.46
C LEU A 112 11.42 22.68 -4.32
N LEU A 113 10.13 22.43 -4.54
CA LEU A 113 9.26 23.37 -5.25
C LEU A 113 9.09 24.69 -4.49
N ASP A 114 8.99 24.66 -3.16
CA ASP A 114 8.90 25.87 -2.34
C ASP A 114 10.19 26.69 -2.39
N ALA A 115 11.35 26.03 -2.38
CA ALA A 115 12.65 26.66 -2.57
C ALA A 115 12.80 27.27 -3.99
N LEU A 116 12.39 26.55 -5.04
CA LEU A 116 12.43 27.01 -6.43
C LEU A 116 11.42 28.12 -6.73
N ARG A 117 10.23 28.07 -6.12
CA ARG A 117 9.20 29.13 -6.22
C ARG A 117 9.57 30.38 -5.42
N GLY A 118 10.66 30.33 -4.64
CA GLY A 118 11.12 31.46 -3.85
C GLY A 118 10.14 31.81 -2.74
N GLY A 119 9.64 30.82 -2.00
CA GLY A 119 8.93 31.06 -0.74
C GLY A 119 9.75 32.07 0.08
N ALA A 120 9.15 33.25 0.32
CA ALA A 120 9.87 34.49 0.58
C ALA A 120 11.10 34.29 1.47
N PRO A 121 12.33 34.38 0.93
CA PRO A 121 13.50 34.43 1.79
C PRO A 121 13.29 35.69 2.64
N GLY A 122 13.23 35.52 3.96
CA GLY A 122 13.32 36.66 4.86
C GLY A 122 14.68 37.28 4.63
N THR A 123 14.77 38.24 3.72
CA THR A 123 16.03 38.90 3.39
C THR A 123 16.47 39.64 4.64
N TYR A 124 17.72 39.39 5.06
CA TYR A 124 18.30 40.07 6.22
C TYR A 124 18.25 41.58 6.00
N GLY A 125 17.47 42.27 6.82
CA GLY A 125 17.55 43.73 6.91
C GLY A 125 18.89 44.13 7.56
N PRO A 126 19.38 45.36 7.32
CA PRO A 126 20.63 45.87 7.88
C PRO A 126 20.69 45.91 9.43
N GLN A 127 19.56 45.70 10.13
CA GLN A 127 19.49 45.55 11.59
C GLN A 127 19.27 44.10 12.07
N GLY A 128 19.43 43.08 11.21
CA GLY A 128 19.34 41.66 11.60
C GLY A 128 17.93 41.10 11.81
N GLN A 129 16.88 41.82 11.42
CA GLN A 129 15.49 41.37 11.57
C GLN A 129 15.02 40.65 10.30
N THR A 130 14.61 39.38 10.42
CA THR A 130 13.94 38.63 9.35
C THR A 130 12.51 39.13 9.19
N ARG A 131 12.22 39.83 8.09
CA ARG A 131 10.85 40.21 7.72
C ARG A 131 10.31 39.20 6.71
N VAL A 132 9.23 38.51 7.08
CA VAL A 132 8.47 37.69 6.14
C VAL A 132 7.73 38.63 5.20
N CYS A 133 8.17 38.70 3.94
CA CYS A 133 7.45 39.46 2.93
C CYS A 133 6.26 38.61 2.47
N ALA A 134 5.08 38.85 3.06
CA ALA A 134 3.85 38.27 2.54
C ALA A 134 3.59 38.86 1.15
N VAL A 135 3.72 38.03 0.11
CA VAL A 135 3.36 38.42 -1.25
C VAL A 135 1.86 38.69 -1.27
N ARG A 136 1.47 39.97 -1.28
CA ARG A 136 0.10 40.39 -1.54
C ARG A 136 -0.18 40.09 -3.00
N ALA A 137 -1.06 39.12 -3.27
CA ALA A 137 -1.59 38.85 -4.60
C ALA A 137 -2.23 40.12 -5.15
N LEU A 138 -1.61 40.74 -6.16
CA LEU A 138 -2.21 41.80 -6.96
C LEU A 138 -3.16 41.13 -7.96
N ALA A 139 -4.40 40.90 -7.52
CA ALA A 139 -5.52 40.57 -8.39
C ALA A 139 -6.60 41.64 -8.18
N GLN A 140 -6.40 42.81 -8.80
CA GLN A 140 -7.45 43.77 -9.16
C GLN A 140 -6.93 44.67 -10.29
N ALA A 141 -7.37 44.38 -11.52
CA ALA A 141 -7.64 45.33 -12.60
C ALA A 141 -8.45 44.60 -13.68
#